data_AF-A0AAF0FRC2-F1
#
_entry.id   AF-A0AAF0FRC2-F1
#
_cell.length_a   1.000
_cell.length_b   1.000
_cell.length_c   1.000
_cell.angle_alpha   90.00
_cell.angle_beta   90.00
_cell.angle_gamma   90.00
#
_symmetry.space_group_name_H-M   'P 1'
#
loop_
_entity.id
_entity.type
_entity.pdbx_description
1 polymer ?
#
loop_
_entity_poly.entity_id
_entity_poly.type
_entity_poly.pdbx_seq_one_letter_code
_entity_poly.pdbx_strand_id
1 'polypeptide(L)'
;MSHERLLQSVVSVLIMAGYNVSERCGMRPRSFDLIARKGDNLLIIKIVPHIDSVGEESAHDLAVIARHLNAKPFIIGEKARDFELERGAVYLRYGIIATSVTTLYDFFVDEVPPLVYAQPGGLYVNINGGKLRDVRERHNMSLGDLAGSLGVSRRTISKYESGMSTTLDIAIKLEEIFDTAIVEAINLLSHSHVSDFEDDSHSESIKKDGSNIPQDFERMGMQTHTMQRAPFEALCIYEEKTILTGYGTAQKTLRRAALIGNISDITSSKAVCVLTDYKKRKKVGKTLIIGEEELSTLNEGSELIELIDE
;
A
#
# COMPACT_ATOMS: atom_id res chain seq x y z
N MET A 1 21.52 -4.47 -3.20
CA MET A 1 21.40 -5.93 -3.01
C MET A 1 20.82 -6.57 -4.28
N SER A 2 20.80 -7.91 -4.44
CA SER A 2 19.99 -8.48 -5.55
C SER A 2 18.50 -8.34 -5.21
N HIS A 3 17.65 -8.12 -6.21
CA HIS A 3 16.20 -7.96 -6.00
C HIS A 3 15.59 -9.15 -5.23
N GLU A 4 16.09 -10.38 -5.47
CA GLU A 4 15.63 -11.57 -4.76
C GLU A 4 15.98 -11.57 -3.26
N ARG A 5 17.20 -11.13 -2.92
CA ARG A 5 17.61 -10.98 -1.52
C ARG A 5 16.80 -9.88 -0.82
N LEU A 6 16.54 -8.77 -1.51
CA LEU A 6 15.67 -7.71 -0.98
C LEU A 6 14.27 -8.25 -0.64
N LEU A 7 13.70 -9.04 -1.56
CA LEU A 7 12.41 -9.68 -1.37
C LEU A 7 12.42 -10.65 -0.18
N GLN A 8 13.45 -11.50 -0.06
CA GLN A 8 13.61 -12.41 1.08
C GLN A 8 13.70 -11.65 2.41
N SER A 9 14.44 -10.55 2.45
CA SER A 9 14.54 -9.72 3.66
C SER A 9 13.18 -9.14 4.05
N VAL A 10 12.43 -8.56 3.11
CA VAL A 10 11.07 -8.03 3.38
C VAL A 10 10.14 -9.11 3.92
N VAL A 11 10.12 -10.28 3.30
CA VAL A 11 9.30 -11.41 3.76
C VAL A 11 9.70 -11.83 5.18
N SER A 12 11.01 -11.89 5.46
CA SER A 12 11.51 -12.26 6.79
C SER A 12 11.06 -11.27 7.86
N VAL A 13 11.15 -9.96 7.58
CA VAL A 13 10.67 -8.91 8.49
C VAL A 13 9.17 -9.08 8.78
N LEU A 14 8.35 -9.25 7.74
CA LEU A 14 6.90 -9.41 7.90
C LEU A 14 6.54 -10.65 8.72
N ILE A 15 7.20 -11.78 8.47
CA ILE A 15 7.00 -13.01 9.25
C ILE A 15 7.41 -12.81 10.72
N MET A 16 8.56 -12.18 10.97
CA MET A 16 9.02 -11.86 12.34
C MET A 16 8.01 -10.97 13.07
N ALA A 17 7.42 -10.01 12.35
CA ALA A 17 6.37 -9.15 12.87
C ALA A 17 5.00 -9.85 13.04
N GLY A 18 4.88 -11.13 12.68
CA GLY A 18 3.66 -11.93 12.83
C GLY A 18 2.63 -11.74 11.71
N TYR A 19 3.04 -11.23 10.54
CA TYR A 19 2.19 -11.20 9.36
C TYR A 19 2.14 -12.56 8.68
N ASN A 20 0.95 -12.94 8.21
CA ASN A 20 0.81 -13.98 7.20
C ASN A 20 1.07 -13.36 5.82
N VAL A 21 1.94 -13.97 5.02
CA VAL A 21 2.44 -13.39 3.75
C VAL A 21 2.04 -14.28 2.58
N SER A 22 1.53 -13.67 1.51
CA SER A 22 1.17 -14.37 0.29
C SER A 22 2.39 -14.95 -0.43
N GLU A 23 2.14 -15.88 -1.33
CA GLU A 23 3.08 -16.24 -2.37
C GLU A 23 3.47 -15.02 -3.21
N ARG A 24 4.67 -15.09 -3.79
CA ARG A 24 5.21 -14.00 -4.61
C ARG A 24 4.47 -13.91 -5.94
N CYS A 25 4.08 -12.70 -6.32
CA CYS A 25 3.58 -12.44 -7.65
C CYS A 25 4.74 -12.46 -8.66
N GLY A 26 4.99 -13.63 -9.27
CA GLY A 26 6.04 -13.80 -10.27
C GLY A 26 5.72 -13.24 -11.66
N MET A 27 4.52 -12.70 -11.87
CA MET A 27 4.05 -12.30 -13.20
C MET A 27 4.54 -10.90 -13.61
N ARG A 28 4.61 -10.66 -14.93
CA ARG A 28 4.99 -9.36 -15.48
C ARG A 28 4.02 -8.96 -16.60
N PRO A 29 3.64 -7.68 -16.70
CA PRO A 29 3.86 -6.61 -15.71
C PRO A 29 3.09 -6.85 -14.40
N ARG A 30 3.55 -6.27 -13.28
CA ARG A 30 2.89 -6.38 -11.96
C ARG A 30 3.03 -5.11 -11.12
N SER A 31 1.96 -4.74 -10.41
CA SER A 31 1.91 -3.54 -9.55
C SER A 31 2.23 -3.80 -8.09
N PHE A 32 2.27 -5.07 -7.67
CA PHE A 32 2.74 -5.48 -6.35
C PHE A 32 3.52 -6.80 -6.44
N ASP A 33 4.30 -7.10 -5.42
CA ASP A 33 5.10 -8.31 -5.31
C ASP A 33 4.49 -9.32 -4.34
N LEU A 34 3.85 -8.85 -3.25
CA LEU A 34 3.19 -9.69 -2.26
C LEU A 34 2.12 -8.92 -1.49
N ILE A 35 1.26 -9.66 -0.79
CA ILE A 35 0.27 -9.14 0.16
C ILE A 35 0.57 -9.77 1.53
N ALA A 36 0.36 -9.01 2.61
CA ALA A 36 0.57 -9.49 3.97
C ALA A 36 -0.56 -9.06 4.89
N ARG A 37 -1.03 -9.93 5.80
CA ARG A 37 -2.09 -9.63 6.76
C ARG A 37 -1.67 -9.92 8.20
N LYS A 38 -2.02 -9.02 9.13
CA LYS A 38 -1.96 -9.22 10.58
C LYS A 38 -3.21 -8.61 11.22
N GLY A 39 -4.16 -9.45 11.63
CA GLY A 39 -5.49 -9.00 12.07
C GLY A 39 -6.22 -8.25 10.94
N ASP A 40 -6.61 -7.00 11.22
CA ASP A 40 -7.28 -6.11 10.26
C ASP A 40 -6.30 -5.33 9.38
N ASN A 41 -5.00 -5.37 9.69
CA ASN A 41 -3.99 -4.70 8.89
C ASN A 41 -3.63 -5.56 7.67
N LEU A 42 -4.09 -5.14 6.50
CA LEU A 42 -3.72 -5.70 5.21
C LEU A 42 -2.73 -4.77 4.51
N LEU A 43 -1.60 -5.31 4.06
CA LEU A 43 -0.54 -4.60 3.35
C LEU A 43 -0.45 -5.15 1.93
N ILE A 44 -0.32 -4.26 0.94
CA ILE A 44 0.02 -4.63 -0.43
C ILE A 44 1.34 -3.97 -0.80
N ILE A 45 2.34 -4.79 -1.09
CA ILE A 45 3.74 -4.35 -1.08
C ILE A 45 4.36 -4.53 -2.45
N LYS A 46 4.87 -3.44 -3.00
CA LYS A 46 5.78 -3.41 -4.14
C LYS A 46 7.21 -3.36 -3.64
N ILE A 47 8.08 -4.22 -4.16
CA ILE A 47 9.48 -4.32 -3.76
C ILE A 47 10.35 -4.02 -4.97
N VAL A 48 11.20 -3.00 -4.88
CA VAL A 48 12.09 -2.57 -5.97
C VAL A 48 13.44 -2.13 -5.41
N PRO A 49 14.58 -2.45 -6.03
CA PRO A 49 15.87 -1.92 -5.57
C PRO A 49 15.93 -0.39 -5.54
N HIS A 50 15.23 0.25 -6.50
CA HIS A 50 15.20 1.69 -6.66
C HIS A 50 13.75 2.18 -6.71
N ILE A 51 13.32 3.03 -5.78
CA ILE A 51 11.90 3.43 -5.67
C ILE A 51 11.43 4.26 -6.87
N ASP A 52 12.32 5.04 -7.49
CA ASP A 52 11.98 5.80 -8.71
C ASP A 52 11.74 4.92 -9.95
N SER A 53 12.07 3.62 -9.88
CA SER A 53 11.73 2.68 -10.96
C SER A 53 10.24 2.31 -11.00
N VAL A 54 9.49 2.60 -9.93
CA VAL A 54 8.03 2.48 -9.95
C VAL A 54 7.48 3.62 -10.79
N GLY A 55 6.85 3.30 -11.92
CA GLY A 55 6.15 4.26 -12.76
C GLY A 55 4.77 4.62 -12.22
N GLU A 56 4.21 5.73 -12.71
CA GLU A 56 2.92 6.26 -12.28
C GLU A 56 1.79 5.26 -12.44
N GLU A 57 1.69 4.61 -13.60
CA GLU A 57 0.66 3.59 -13.86
C GLU A 57 0.74 2.41 -12.88
N SER A 58 1.95 1.98 -12.51
CA SER A 58 2.14 0.89 -11.53
C SER A 58 1.77 1.33 -10.11
N ALA A 59 2.03 2.58 -9.75
CA ALA A 59 1.65 3.13 -8.46
C ALA A 59 0.13 3.33 -8.39
N HIS A 60 -0.48 3.87 -9.44
CA HIS A 60 -1.93 4.02 -9.53
C HIS A 60 -2.64 2.67 -9.39
N ASP A 61 -2.25 1.65 -10.16
CA ASP A 61 -2.80 0.30 -10.04
C ASP A 61 -2.63 -0.28 -8.62
N LEU A 62 -1.46 -0.06 -7.99
CA LEU A 62 -1.20 -0.48 -6.62
C LEU A 62 -2.18 0.18 -5.63
N ALA A 63 -2.40 1.49 -5.77
CA ALA A 63 -3.34 2.25 -4.95
C ALA A 63 -4.80 1.82 -5.17
N VAL A 64 -5.20 1.57 -6.42
CA VAL A 64 -6.54 1.09 -6.78
C VAL A 64 -6.82 -0.27 -6.15
N ILE A 65 -5.89 -1.22 -6.28
CA ILE A 65 -6.02 -2.55 -5.67
C ILE A 65 -6.08 -2.41 -4.15
N ALA A 66 -5.20 -1.58 -3.56
CA ALA A 66 -5.17 -1.35 -2.12
C ALA A 66 -6.53 -0.84 -1.62
N ARG A 67 -7.10 0.16 -2.29
CA ARG A 67 -8.41 0.75 -1.95
C ARG A 67 -9.54 -0.29 -1.98
N HIS A 68 -9.62 -1.11 -3.03
CA HIS A 68 -10.68 -2.12 -3.13
C HIS A 68 -10.53 -3.28 -2.15
N LEU A 69 -9.30 -3.56 -1.70
CA LEU A 69 -9.03 -4.59 -0.69
C LEU A 69 -8.99 -4.03 0.75
N ASN A 70 -9.22 -2.72 0.93
CA ASN A 70 -9.01 -2.02 2.20
C ASN A 70 -7.60 -2.27 2.79
N ALA A 71 -6.59 -2.29 1.91
CA ALA A 71 -5.19 -2.52 2.24
C ALA A 71 -4.38 -1.22 2.24
N LYS A 72 -3.21 -1.27 2.84
CA LYS A 72 -2.20 -0.20 2.84
C LYS A 72 -1.16 -0.45 1.75
N PRO A 73 -1.00 0.44 0.77
CA PRO A 73 0.03 0.30 -0.25
C PRO A 73 1.40 0.73 0.30
N PHE A 74 2.43 -0.08 0.05
CA PHE A 74 3.81 0.22 0.41
C PHE A 74 4.75 -0.04 -0.77
N ILE A 75 5.76 0.81 -0.91
CA ILE A 75 6.91 0.58 -1.77
C ILE A 75 8.14 0.37 -0.90
N ILE A 76 8.78 -0.79 -1.00
CA ILE A 76 10.00 -1.09 -0.25
C ILE A 76 11.17 -1.14 -1.20
N GLY A 77 12.23 -0.38 -0.89
CA GLY A 77 13.43 -0.34 -1.70
C GLY A 77 14.72 -0.07 -0.95
N GLU A 78 15.79 0.18 -1.72
CA GLU A 78 17.13 0.48 -1.16
C GLU A 78 17.58 1.89 -1.52
N LYS A 79 17.15 2.41 -2.67
CA LYS A 79 17.64 3.69 -3.20
C LYS A 79 16.52 4.60 -3.72
N ALA A 80 16.77 5.89 -3.63
CA ALA A 80 16.05 6.95 -4.34
C ALA A 80 17.07 7.91 -4.94
N ARG A 81 16.90 8.26 -6.21
CA ARG A 81 17.89 9.02 -6.99
C ARG A 81 19.28 8.38 -6.83
N ASP A 82 20.29 9.18 -6.50
CA ASP A 82 21.66 8.70 -6.34
C ASP A 82 22.01 8.26 -4.90
N PHE A 83 21.02 8.20 -4.00
CA PHE A 83 21.24 7.97 -2.57
C PHE A 83 20.55 6.70 -2.05
N GLU A 84 21.09 6.14 -0.97
CA GLU A 84 20.41 5.08 -0.22
C GLU A 84 19.24 5.67 0.57
N LEU A 85 18.21 4.86 0.80
CA LEU A 85 17.10 5.25 1.66
C LEU A 85 17.57 5.24 3.11
N GLU A 86 17.42 6.37 3.79
CA GLU A 86 17.82 6.52 5.18
C GLU A 86 16.95 5.66 6.12
N ARG A 87 17.59 4.99 7.08
CA ARG A 87 16.88 4.25 8.14
C ARG A 87 16.12 5.23 9.02
N GLY A 88 14.87 4.92 9.34
CA GLY A 88 13.98 5.82 10.10
C GLY A 88 13.37 6.95 9.28
N ALA A 89 13.57 6.96 7.95
CA ALA A 89 12.99 7.93 7.04
C ALA A 89 11.90 7.34 6.13
N VAL A 90 10.92 8.18 5.81
CA VAL A 90 9.81 7.89 4.90
C VAL A 90 9.91 8.74 3.64
N TYR A 91 9.70 8.12 2.49
CA TYR A 91 9.69 8.76 1.19
C TYR A 91 8.29 8.63 0.59
N LEU A 92 7.99 9.43 -0.43
CA LEU A 92 6.75 9.33 -1.18
C LEU A 92 7.06 9.08 -2.66
N ARG A 93 6.34 8.14 -3.26
CA ARG A 93 6.38 7.88 -4.69
C ARG A 93 4.94 7.84 -5.20
N TYR A 94 4.52 8.87 -5.93
CA TYR A 94 3.14 9.07 -6.40
C TYR A 94 2.11 8.92 -5.26
N GLY A 95 2.32 9.62 -4.14
CA GLY A 95 1.45 9.54 -2.96
C GLY A 95 1.59 8.26 -2.11
N ILE A 96 2.30 7.23 -2.61
CA ILE A 96 2.48 5.97 -1.88
C ILE A 96 3.74 6.05 -1.00
N ILE A 97 3.59 5.61 0.25
CA ILE A 97 4.69 5.49 1.21
C ILE A 97 5.78 4.56 0.63
N ALA A 98 6.99 5.09 0.59
CA ALA A 98 8.19 4.38 0.20
C ALA A 98 9.21 4.38 1.33
N THR A 99 9.81 3.24 1.66
CA THR A 99 10.83 3.17 2.72
C THR A 99 11.78 1.98 2.53
N SER A 100 12.79 1.87 3.38
CA SER A 100 13.79 0.81 3.37
C SER A 100 13.34 -0.41 4.19
N VAL A 101 14.00 -1.56 3.95
CA VAL A 101 13.77 -2.76 4.77
C VAL A 101 14.19 -2.55 6.23
N THR A 102 15.18 -1.70 6.49
CA THR A 102 15.62 -1.40 7.86
C THR A 102 14.56 -0.61 8.60
N THR A 103 13.99 0.44 8.00
CA THR A 103 12.85 1.16 8.59
C THR A 103 11.62 0.26 8.74
N LEU A 104 11.40 -0.66 7.79
CA LEU A 104 10.33 -1.66 7.88
C LEU A 104 10.50 -2.57 9.11
N TYR A 105 11.74 -3.01 9.37
CA TYR A 105 12.07 -3.82 10.54
C TYR A 105 11.85 -3.03 11.83
N ASP A 106 12.38 -1.81 11.90
CA ASP A 106 12.23 -0.94 13.06
C ASP A 106 10.74 -0.74 13.40
N PHE A 107 9.91 -0.45 12.39
CA PHE A 107 8.50 -0.18 12.59
C PHE A 107 7.69 -1.42 12.98
N PHE A 108 7.86 -2.54 12.28
CA PHE A 108 6.99 -3.71 12.46
C PHE A 108 7.49 -4.72 13.50
N VAL A 109 8.81 -4.79 13.75
CA VAL A 109 9.43 -5.75 14.66
C VAL A 109 9.86 -5.07 15.96
N ASP A 110 10.60 -3.96 15.88
CA ASP A 110 11.07 -3.25 17.07
C ASP A 110 10.02 -2.27 17.63
N GLU A 111 8.90 -2.07 16.92
CA GLU A 111 7.85 -1.10 17.26
C GLU A 111 8.36 0.35 17.39
N VAL A 112 9.42 0.68 16.65
CA VAL A 112 10.04 2.01 16.58
C VAL A 112 9.58 2.74 15.32
N PRO A 113 8.74 3.78 15.44
CA PRO A 113 8.26 4.50 14.28
C PRO A 113 9.30 5.44 13.67
N PRO A 114 9.26 5.64 12.34
CA PRO A 114 10.10 6.65 11.71
C PRO A 114 9.68 8.05 12.17
N LEU A 115 10.64 8.94 12.28
CA LEU A 115 10.43 10.35 12.67
C LEU A 115 10.61 11.31 11.51
N VAL A 116 11.27 10.83 10.45
CA VAL A 116 11.77 11.65 9.35
C VAL A 116 10.99 11.33 8.07
N TYR A 117 10.71 12.35 7.28
CA TYR A 117 10.20 12.18 5.93
C TYR A 117 10.99 13.03 4.93
N ALA A 118 11.10 12.54 3.70
CA ALA A 118 11.85 13.18 2.63
C ALA A 118 10.94 14.04 1.75
N GLN A 119 11.39 15.25 1.41
CA GLN A 119 10.75 16.16 0.46
C GLN A 119 11.79 16.79 -0.48
N PRO A 120 11.36 17.43 -1.58
CA PRO A 120 12.27 18.25 -2.37
C PRO A 120 12.99 19.27 -1.46
N GLY A 121 14.32 19.18 -1.38
CA GLY A 121 15.14 20.04 -0.52
C GLY A 121 15.77 19.36 0.69
N GLY A 122 15.35 18.15 1.06
CA GLY A 122 16.02 17.36 2.11
C GLY A 122 15.08 16.56 3.01
N LEU A 123 15.55 16.30 4.22
CA LEU A 123 14.84 15.55 5.26
C LEU A 123 14.16 16.51 6.24
N TYR A 124 12.91 16.17 6.56
CA TYR A 124 12.03 16.95 7.40
C TYR A 124 11.41 16.09 8.49
N VAL A 125 10.92 16.74 9.54
CA VAL A 125 10.24 16.11 10.66
C VAL A 125 9.01 16.91 11.05
N ASN A 126 8.00 16.23 11.60
CA ASN A 126 6.81 16.88 12.15
C ASN A 126 7.08 17.34 13.57
N ILE A 127 6.60 18.53 13.92
CA ILE A 127 6.82 19.15 15.23
C ILE A 127 5.51 19.12 16.01
N ASN A 128 5.57 18.64 17.25
CA ASN A 128 4.46 18.80 18.17
C ASN A 128 4.36 20.27 18.61
N GLY A 129 3.56 21.04 17.88
CA GLY A 129 3.47 22.48 18.06
C GLY A 129 3.02 22.91 19.46
N GLY A 130 2.08 22.15 20.05
CA GLY A 130 1.63 22.38 21.42
C GLY A 130 2.75 22.17 22.44
N LYS A 131 3.46 21.04 22.34
CA LYS A 131 4.59 20.72 23.22
C LYS A 131 5.73 21.73 23.06
N LEU A 132 6.02 22.17 21.83
CA LEU A 132 7.01 23.21 21.56
C LEU A 132 6.63 24.52 22.27
N ARG A 133 5.36 24.92 22.17
CA ARG A 133 4.86 26.11 22.85
C ARG A 133 5.01 26.01 24.36
N ASP A 134 4.65 24.87 24.93
CA ASP A 134 4.71 24.63 26.37
C ASP A 134 6.14 24.63 26.91
N VAL A 135 7.11 24.02 26.21
CA VAL A 135 8.53 24.07 26.64
C VAL A 135 9.08 25.49 26.51
N ARG A 136 8.76 26.21 25.43
CA ARG A 136 9.22 27.59 25.24
C ARG A 136 8.72 28.52 26.35
N GLU A 137 7.42 28.46 26.66
CA GLU A 137 6.81 29.30 27.68
C GLU A 137 7.34 28.96 29.09
N ARG A 138 7.57 27.68 29.40
CA ARG A 138 8.21 27.27 30.68
C ARG A 138 9.64 27.80 30.84
N HIS A 139 10.36 27.97 29.73
CA HIS A 139 11.70 28.58 29.72
C HIS A 139 11.66 30.12 29.68
N ASN A 140 10.48 30.75 29.83
CA ASN A 140 10.27 32.19 29.74
C ASN A 140 10.80 32.83 28.44
N MET A 141 10.82 32.07 27.35
CA MET A 141 11.28 32.56 26.05
C MET A 141 10.11 33.13 25.25
N SER A 142 10.28 34.33 24.68
CA SER A 142 9.37 34.83 23.66
C SER A 142 9.59 34.10 22.33
N LEU A 143 8.64 34.24 21.39
CA LEU A 143 8.84 33.77 20.00
C LEU A 143 10.07 34.42 19.35
N GLY A 144 10.45 35.63 19.75
CA GLY A 144 11.62 36.33 19.24
C GLY A 144 12.93 35.75 19.77
N ASP A 145 12.95 35.37 21.05
CA ASP A 145 14.15 34.80 21.68
C ASP A 145 14.50 33.45 21.04
N LEU A 146 13.50 32.56 20.90
CA LEU A 146 13.71 31.26 20.26
C LEU A 146 14.06 31.41 18.77
N ALA A 147 13.45 32.38 18.07
CA ALA A 147 13.80 32.70 16.69
C ALA A 147 15.27 33.12 16.55
N GLY A 148 15.76 33.95 17.47
CA GLY A 148 17.15 34.37 17.54
C GLY A 148 18.10 33.19 17.75
N SER A 149 17.80 32.29 18.70
CA SER A 149 18.60 31.10 18.97
C SER A 149 18.71 30.14 17.77
N LEU A 150 17.64 30.03 16.97
CA LEU A 150 17.59 29.14 15.82
C LEU A 150 18.02 29.79 14.50
N GLY A 151 18.24 31.11 14.48
CA GLY A 151 18.55 31.86 13.26
C GLY A 151 17.39 31.90 12.25
N VAL A 152 16.15 31.85 12.74
CA VAL A 152 14.93 31.88 11.92
C VAL A 152 14.06 33.10 12.25
N SER A 153 12.97 33.30 11.52
CA SER A 153 12.05 34.41 11.80
C SER A 153 11.10 34.09 12.95
N ARG A 154 10.62 35.13 13.67
CA ARG A 154 9.53 34.99 14.66
C ARG A 154 8.29 34.30 14.08
N ARG A 155 7.97 34.58 12.81
CA ARG A 155 6.85 33.95 12.09
C ARG A 155 7.07 32.44 11.89
N THR A 156 8.33 32.02 11.70
CA THR A 156 8.69 30.61 11.56
C THR A 156 8.42 29.85 12.85
N ILE A 157 8.80 30.38 14.01
CA ILE A 157 8.50 29.76 15.30
C ILE A 157 7.00 29.64 15.52
N SER A 158 6.24 30.69 15.23
CA SER A 158 4.77 30.64 15.30
C SER A 158 4.17 29.56 14.41
N LYS A 159 4.77 29.30 13.24
CA LYS A 159 4.35 28.21 12.35
C LYS A 159 4.69 26.83 12.93
N TYR A 160 5.88 26.65 13.52
CA TYR A 160 6.24 25.41 14.20
C TYR A 160 5.29 25.09 15.35
N GLU A 161 4.93 26.09 16.16
CA GLU A 161 3.92 25.94 17.23
C GLU A 161 2.51 25.65 16.70
N SER A 162 2.26 25.93 15.43
CA SER A 162 1.01 25.58 14.74
C SER A 162 1.06 24.19 14.06
N GLY A 163 2.12 23.40 14.30
CA GLY A 163 2.29 22.05 13.74
C GLY A 163 2.98 22.00 12.38
N MET A 164 3.62 23.09 11.92
CA MET A 164 4.41 23.05 10.69
C MET A 164 5.69 22.22 10.87
N SER A 165 5.95 21.35 9.91
CA SER A 165 7.18 20.57 9.83
C SER A 165 8.42 21.43 9.57
N THR A 166 9.60 20.92 9.92
CA THR A 166 10.88 21.62 9.77
C THR A 166 11.99 20.68 9.34
N THR A 167 13.15 21.23 8.95
CA THR A 167 14.33 20.42 8.62
C THR A 167 14.86 19.70 9.85
N LEU A 168 15.48 18.53 9.63
CA LEU A 168 16.08 17.74 10.71
C LEU A 168 17.04 18.56 11.58
N ASP A 169 17.89 19.41 10.97
CA ASP A 169 18.85 20.25 11.69
C ASP A 169 18.19 21.24 12.68
N ILE A 170 17.04 21.82 12.30
CA ILE A 170 16.31 22.74 13.19
C ILE A 170 15.65 21.97 14.33
N ALA A 171 15.14 20.77 14.05
CA ALA A 171 14.55 19.93 15.09
C ALA A 171 15.58 19.48 16.12
N ILE A 172 16.77 19.05 15.68
CA ILE A 172 17.87 18.69 16.60
C ILE A 172 18.19 19.88 17.52
N LYS A 173 18.36 21.09 16.96
CA LYS A 173 18.62 22.30 17.76
C LYS A 173 17.49 22.60 18.75
N LEU A 174 16.23 22.40 18.35
CA LEU A 174 15.09 22.59 19.25
C LEU A 174 15.16 21.63 20.44
N GLU A 175 15.40 20.35 20.18
CA GLU A 175 15.51 19.34 21.24
C GLU A 175 16.74 19.57 22.12
N GLU A 176 17.86 20.05 21.57
CA GLU A 176 19.06 20.44 22.34
C GLU A 176 18.81 21.64 23.25
N ILE A 177 18.07 22.66 22.78
CA ILE A 177 17.75 23.86 23.59
C ILE A 177 16.86 23.51 24.78
N PHE A 178 15.91 22.60 24.59
CA PHE A 178 14.88 22.29 25.59
C PHE A 178 15.09 20.96 26.31
N ASP A 179 16.12 20.19 25.95
CA ASP A 179 16.38 18.82 26.45
C ASP A 179 15.11 17.96 26.49
N THR A 180 14.31 18.04 25.42
CA THR A 180 12.97 17.46 25.36
C THR A 180 12.66 17.03 23.94
N ALA A 181 12.15 15.80 23.77
CA ALA A 181 11.67 15.32 22.47
C ALA A 181 10.47 16.14 21.99
N ILE A 182 10.59 16.84 20.86
CA ILE A 182 9.56 17.72 20.28
C ILE A 182 9.04 17.14 18.95
N VAL A 183 9.81 16.24 18.33
CA VAL A 183 9.45 15.59 17.06
C VAL A 183 8.31 14.58 17.25
N GLU A 184 7.37 14.58 16.31
CA GLU A 184 6.28 13.60 16.24
C GLU A 184 6.65 12.41 15.37
N ALA A 185 6.26 11.23 15.84
CA ALA A 185 6.39 9.99 15.09
C ALA A 185 5.44 9.92 13.90
N ILE A 186 5.91 9.33 12.80
CA ILE A 186 5.13 9.06 11.61
C ILE A 186 4.54 7.66 11.75
N ASN A 187 3.21 7.57 11.75
CA ASN A 187 2.52 6.30 11.72
C ASN A 187 2.39 5.82 10.27
N LEU A 188 3.13 4.77 9.89
CA LEU A 188 3.09 4.20 8.54
C LEU A 188 1.72 3.58 8.19
N LEU A 189 0.91 3.23 9.19
CA LEU A 189 -0.39 2.59 9.01
C LEU A 189 -1.57 3.59 9.05
N SER A 190 -1.37 4.84 9.48
CA SER A 190 -2.45 5.82 9.48
C SER A 190 -2.87 6.19 8.05
N HIS A 191 -4.18 6.24 7.81
CA HIS A 191 -4.75 6.67 6.53
C HIS A 191 -4.48 8.16 6.31
N SER A 192 -3.47 8.50 5.52
CA SER A 192 -3.34 9.81 4.88
C SER A 192 -2.29 9.65 3.77
N HIS A 193 -2.49 10.33 2.64
CA HIS A 193 -1.70 10.29 1.38
C HIS A 193 -2.21 9.40 0.24
N VAL A 194 -3.28 8.62 0.43
CA VAL A 194 -4.08 8.18 -0.74
C VAL A 194 -4.95 9.34 -1.29
N SER A 195 -5.05 10.44 -0.53
CA SER A 195 -5.83 11.63 -0.90
C SER A 195 -5.30 12.37 -2.14
N ASP A 196 -4.07 12.15 -2.59
CA ASP A 196 -3.60 12.74 -3.85
C ASP A 196 -4.12 12.00 -5.10
N PHE A 197 -4.78 10.85 -4.92
CA PHE A 197 -5.62 10.23 -5.96
C PHE A 197 -7.09 10.66 -5.85
N GLU A 198 -7.45 11.53 -4.90
CA GLU A 198 -8.77 12.15 -4.79
C GLU A 198 -8.87 13.39 -5.69
N ASP A 199 -8.57 13.27 -6.98
CA ASP A 199 -9.09 14.21 -7.98
C ASP A 199 -9.10 13.60 -9.38
N ASP A 200 -9.62 12.37 -9.48
CA ASP A 200 -9.95 11.80 -10.78
C ASP A 200 -11.34 11.15 -10.75
N SER A 201 -12.34 11.96 -10.45
CA SER A 201 -13.72 11.75 -10.92
C SER A 201 -13.85 11.77 -12.46
N HIS A 202 -12.74 11.56 -13.19
CA HIS A 202 -12.65 11.47 -14.63
C HIS A 202 -12.07 10.14 -15.16
N SER A 203 -11.85 9.11 -14.33
CA SER A 203 -11.45 7.77 -14.82
C SER A 203 -12.34 6.59 -14.42
N GLU A 204 -13.55 6.82 -13.90
CA GLU A 204 -14.62 5.78 -13.85
C GLU A 204 -15.12 5.34 -15.25
N SER A 205 -14.47 5.79 -16.32
CA SER A 205 -14.58 5.22 -17.65
C SER A 205 -13.26 4.61 -18.12
N ILE A 206 -12.79 3.54 -17.47
CA ILE A 206 -11.91 2.57 -18.13
C ILE A 206 -12.78 1.73 -19.08
N LYS A 207 -13.10 2.30 -20.25
CA LYS A 207 -13.48 1.51 -21.42
C LYS A 207 -12.41 1.69 -22.50
N LYS A 208 -11.95 0.53 -23.00
CA LYS A 208 -11.03 0.23 -24.13
C LYS A 208 -9.56 0.11 -23.67
N ASP A 209 -8.87 -1.03 -23.77
CA ASP A 209 -8.97 -2.16 -24.70
C ASP A 209 -8.49 -3.46 -24.00
N GLY A 210 -9.21 -4.57 -24.15
CA GLY A 210 -8.59 -5.92 -24.10
C GLY A 210 -8.90 -6.89 -22.95
N SER A 211 -9.62 -6.53 -21.89
CA SER A 211 -10.09 -7.50 -20.89
C SER A 211 -11.62 -7.63 -20.92
N ASN A 212 -12.12 -8.63 -21.64
CA ASN A 212 -13.54 -9.00 -21.64
C ASN A 212 -13.89 -9.68 -20.31
N ILE A 213 -14.06 -8.94 -19.22
CA ILE A 213 -14.72 -9.55 -18.05
C ILE A 213 -16.13 -10.00 -18.51
N PRO A 214 -16.58 -11.22 -18.14
CA PRO A 214 -17.93 -11.67 -18.43
C PRO A 214 -18.98 -10.66 -17.93
N GLN A 215 -19.90 -10.27 -18.81
CA GLN A 215 -21.04 -9.42 -18.44
C GLN A 215 -21.95 -10.08 -17.38
N ASP A 216 -21.82 -11.41 -17.21
CA ASP A 216 -22.50 -12.18 -16.18
C ASP A 216 -22.27 -11.62 -14.77
N PHE A 217 -21.07 -11.10 -14.47
CA PHE A 217 -20.80 -10.50 -13.16
C PHE A 217 -21.67 -9.26 -12.91
N GLU A 218 -21.79 -8.37 -13.90
CA GLU A 218 -22.67 -7.19 -13.80
C GLU A 218 -24.15 -7.62 -13.77
N ARG A 219 -24.54 -8.62 -14.58
CA ARG A 219 -25.90 -9.18 -14.59
C ARG A 219 -26.30 -9.75 -13.23
N MET A 220 -25.37 -10.37 -12.51
CA MET A 220 -25.55 -10.89 -11.15
C MET A 220 -25.55 -9.80 -10.06
N GLY A 221 -25.49 -8.52 -10.44
CA GLY A 221 -25.51 -7.39 -9.52
C GLY A 221 -24.16 -7.10 -8.85
N MET A 222 -23.04 -7.62 -9.39
CA MET A 222 -21.71 -7.34 -8.84
C MET A 222 -21.13 -6.05 -9.44
N GLN A 223 -20.47 -5.26 -8.61
CA GLN A 223 -19.61 -4.18 -9.08
C GLN A 223 -18.27 -4.78 -9.52
N THR A 224 -17.83 -4.49 -10.74
CA THR A 224 -16.59 -5.06 -11.29
C THR A 224 -15.53 -3.99 -11.55
N HIS A 225 -14.30 -4.27 -11.14
CA HIS A 225 -13.14 -3.44 -11.41
C HIS A 225 -12.06 -4.25 -12.11
N THR A 226 -11.69 -3.85 -13.33
CA THR A 226 -10.66 -4.50 -14.14
C THR A 226 -9.26 -4.21 -13.60
N MET A 227 -8.37 -5.19 -13.69
CA MET A 227 -6.99 -5.09 -13.20
C MET A 227 -6.01 -5.54 -14.29
N GLN A 228 -5.02 -4.70 -14.59
CA GLN A 228 -4.05 -4.97 -15.66
C GLN A 228 -2.76 -5.63 -15.16
N ARG A 229 -2.32 -5.23 -13.96
CA ARG A 229 -1.02 -5.59 -13.38
C ARG A 229 -1.15 -6.37 -12.08
N ALA A 230 -2.20 -7.17 -11.99
CA ALA A 230 -2.49 -8.05 -10.86
C ALA A 230 -2.57 -9.52 -11.34
N PRO A 231 -2.48 -10.48 -10.42
CA PRO A 231 -2.63 -11.89 -10.78
C PRO A 231 -4.06 -12.30 -11.14
N PHE A 232 -5.04 -11.51 -10.71
CA PHE A 232 -6.44 -11.56 -11.11
C PHE A 232 -6.71 -10.49 -12.18
N GLU A 233 -7.57 -10.79 -13.12
CA GLU A 233 -8.02 -9.85 -14.16
C GLU A 233 -9.11 -8.90 -13.64
N ALA A 234 -9.80 -9.25 -12.55
CA ALA A 234 -10.84 -8.41 -11.98
C ALA A 234 -11.02 -8.57 -10.46
N LEU A 235 -11.55 -7.51 -9.84
CA LEU A 235 -12.15 -7.52 -8.51
C LEU A 235 -13.66 -7.35 -8.66
N CYS A 236 -14.42 -8.34 -8.22
CA CYS A 236 -15.89 -8.28 -8.19
C CYS A 236 -16.35 -8.07 -6.74
N ILE A 237 -17.29 -7.16 -6.51
CA ILE A 237 -17.79 -6.82 -5.18
C ILE A 237 -19.31 -7.08 -5.14
N TYR A 238 -19.75 -7.82 -4.12
CA TYR A 238 -21.16 -8.11 -3.86
C TYR A 238 -21.40 -8.20 -2.35
N GLU A 239 -22.31 -7.38 -1.80
CA GLU A 239 -22.68 -7.36 -0.37
C GLU A 239 -21.45 -7.42 0.57
N GLU A 240 -20.52 -6.47 0.40
CA GLU A 240 -19.25 -6.35 1.15
C GLU A 240 -18.22 -7.47 0.90
N LYS A 241 -18.56 -8.52 0.14
CA LYS A 241 -17.63 -9.58 -0.22
C LYS A 241 -16.87 -9.21 -1.49
N THR A 242 -15.55 -9.33 -1.42
CA THR A 242 -14.67 -9.23 -2.59
C THR A 242 -14.41 -10.61 -3.19
N ILE A 243 -14.41 -10.70 -4.51
CA ILE A 243 -14.07 -11.89 -5.28
C ILE A 243 -12.91 -11.53 -6.21
N LEU A 244 -11.79 -12.24 -6.05
CA LEU A 244 -10.66 -12.15 -6.97
C LEU A 244 -10.94 -13.04 -8.18
N THR A 245 -11.02 -12.44 -9.36
CA THR A 245 -11.50 -13.14 -10.55
C THR A 245 -10.38 -13.26 -11.58
N GLY A 246 -10.06 -14.49 -11.94
CA GLY A 246 -9.27 -14.82 -13.12
C GLY A 246 -10.16 -15.02 -14.34
N TYR A 247 -9.77 -14.53 -15.52
CA TYR A 247 -10.53 -14.74 -16.75
C TYR A 247 -9.63 -14.96 -17.97
N GLY A 248 -9.95 -15.97 -18.77
CA GLY A 248 -9.30 -16.25 -20.05
C GLY A 248 -9.13 -17.74 -20.33
N THR A 249 -8.21 -18.09 -21.24
CA THR A 249 -7.96 -19.49 -21.60
C THR A 249 -7.36 -20.29 -20.45
N ALA A 250 -7.63 -21.61 -20.44
CA ALA A 250 -7.12 -22.53 -19.43
C ALA A 250 -5.60 -22.44 -19.27
N GLN A 251 -4.84 -22.30 -20.36
CA GLN A 251 -3.39 -22.19 -20.34
C GLN A 251 -2.89 -20.95 -19.55
N LYS A 252 -3.56 -19.81 -19.70
CA LYS A 252 -3.19 -18.54 -19.04
C LYS A 252 -3.68 -18.52 -17.60
N THR A 253 -4.96 -18.84 -17.40
CA THR A 253 -5.66 -18.63 -16.13
C THR A 253 -5.32 -19.71 -15.09
N LEU A 254 -5.16 -20.98 -15.48
CA LEU A 254 -4.82 -22.04 -14.52
C LEU A 254 -3.44 -21.84 -13.87
N ARG A 255 -2.50 -21.20 -14.58
CA ARG A 255 -1.19 -20.83 -14.01
C ARG A 255 -1.29 -19.80 -12.89
N ARG A 256 -2.37 -19.00 -12.89
CA ARG A 256 -2.65 -17.93 -11.92
C ARG A 256 -3.53 -18.41 -10.78
N ALA A 257 -4.37 -19.41 -11.01
CA ALA A 257 -5.37 -19.89 -10.07
C ALA A 257 -4.82 -20.19 -8.67
N ALA A 258 -3.67 -20.85 -8.57
CA ALA A 258 -3.05 -21.14 -7.27
C ALA A 258 -2.67 -19.86 -6.51
N LEU A 259 -2.05 -18.90 -7.21
CA LEU A 259 -1.67 -17.60 -6.64
C LEU A 259 -2.89 -16.76 -6.26
N ILE A 260 -3.94 -16.74 -7.11
CA ILE A 260 -5.19 -16.04 -6.80
C ILE A 260 -5.82 -16.62 -5.52
N GLY A 261 -5.82 -17.94 -5.36
CA GLY A 261 -6.38 -18.61 -4.19
C GLY A 261 -5.54 -18.42 -2.93
N ASN A 262 -4.22 -18.34 -3.07
CA ASN A 262 -3.34 -17.97 -1.96
C ASN A 262 -3.59 -16.51 -1.53
N ILE A 263 -3.68 -15.58 -2.48
CA ILE A 263 -3.97 -14.18 -2.17
C ILE A 263 -5.35 -14.05 -1.53
N SER A 264 -6.36 -14.75 -2.03
CA SER A 264 -7.72 -14.67 -1.48
C SER A 264 -7.79 -15.14 -0.03
N ASP A 265 -6.95 -16.11 0.35
CA ASP A 265 -6.81 -16.53 1.74
C ASP A 265 -6.26 -15.40 2.62
N ILE A 266 -5.20 -14.73 2.17
CA ILE A 266 -4.58 -13.60 2.90
C ILE A 266 -5.51 -12.39 2.95
N THR A 267 -6.24 -12.10 1.88
CA THR A 267 -7.15 -10.95 1.82
C THR A 267 -8.51 -11.23 2.45
N SER A 268 -8.78 -12.48 2.87
CA SER A 268 -10.10 -12.93 3.33
C SER A 268 -11.21 -12.69 2.30
N SER A 269 -10.85 -12.84 1.02
CA SER A 269 -11.76 -12.69 -0.11
C SER A 269 -12.05 -14.06 -0.74
N LYS A 270 -12.98 -14.09 -1.68
CA LYS A 270 -13.27 -15.28 -2.50
C LYS A 270 -12.39 -15.30 -3.74
N ALA A 271 -12.28 -16.46 -4.40
CA ALA A 271 -11.49 -16.61 -5.61
C ALA A 271 -12.21 -17.49 -6.64
N VAL A 272 -12.32 -16.98 -7.87
CA VAL A 272 -12.87 -17.72 -9.00
C VAL A 272 -12.01 -17.50 -10.24
N CYS A 273 -11.92 -18.50 -11.10
CA CYS A 273 -11.36 -18.40 -12.43
C CYS A 273 -12.36 -18.93 -13.45
N VAL A 274 -12.74 -18.08 -14.38
CA VAL A 274 -13.69 -18.40 -15.45
C VAL A 274 -12.89 -18.64 -16.73
N LEU A 275 -13.08 -19.83 -17.30
CA LEU A 275 -12.32 -20.31 -18.45
C LEU A 275 -13.17 -20.34 -19.72
N THR A 276 -12.63 -19.79 -20.82
CA THR A 276 -13.33 -19.69 -22.11
C THR A 276 -13.32 -20.98 -22.93
N ASP A 277 -12.37 -21.88 -22.65
CA ASP A 277 -12.10 -23.12 -23.39
C ASP A 277 -12.21 -24.38 -22.52
N TYR A 278 -12.88 -24.26 -21.36
CA TYR A 278 -13.00 -25.35 -20.39
C TYR A 278 -14.43 -25.46 -19.86
N LYS A 279 -14.92 -26.70 -19.73
CA LYS A 279 -16.32 -26.98 -19.35
C LYS A 279 -16.48 -27.70 -18.01
N LYS A 280 -15.38 -27.98 -17.31
CA LYS A 280 -15.43 -28.73 -16.04
C LYS A 280 -15.27 -27.79 -14.86
N ARG A 281 -16.03 -28.07 -13.81
CA ARG A 281 -15.82 -27.51 -12.48
C ARG A 281 -14.67 -28.23 -11.78
N LYS A 282 -13.78 -27.50 -11.12
CA LYS A 282 -12.78 -28.05 -10.17
C LYS A 282 -12.28 -26.97 -9.21
N LYS A 283 -11.58 -27.36 -8.15
CA LYS A 283 -10.85 -26.45 -7.26
C LYS A 283 -9.34 -26.56 -7.44
N VAL A 284 -8.64 -25.43 -7.39
CA VAL A 284 -7.18 -25.34 -7.31
C VAL A 284 -6.86 -24.49 -6.08
N GLY A 285 -6.43 -25.13 -4.99
CA GLY A 285 -6.34 -24.46 -3.70
C GLY A 285 -7.72 -23.95 -3.27
N LYS A 286 -7.82 -22.66 -2.94
CA LYS A 286 -9.09 -21.97 -2.62
C LYS A 286 -9.81 -21.37 -3.84
N THR A 287 -9.26 -21.53 -5.05
CA THR A 287 -9.85 -20.95 -6.26
C THR A 287 -10.79 -21.93 -6.93
N LEU A 288 -12.04 -21.52 -7.10
CA LEU A 288 -13.01 -22.23 -7.93
C LEU A 288 -12.67 -22.01 -9.41
N ILE A 289 -12.63 -23.08 -10.20
CA ILE A 289 -12.49 -23.04 -11.66
C ILE A 289 -13.81 -23.48 -12.29
N ILE A 290 -14.38 -22.64 -13.14
CA ILE A 290 -15.62 -22.92 -13.89
C ILE A 290 -15.48 -22.48 -15.35
N GLY A 291 -16.38 -22.97 -16.21
CA GLY A 291 -16.51 -22.49 -17.58
C GLY A 291 -17.47 -21.30 -17.70
N GLU A 292 -17.40 -20.57 -18.81
CA GLU A 292 -18.36 -19.48 -19.09
C GLU A 292 -19.82 -19.96 -19.12
N GLU A 293 -20.08 -21.14 -19.69
CA GLU A 293 -21.42 -21.73 -19.75
C GLU A 293 -22.03 -21.92 -18.35
N GLU A 294 -21.21 -22.31 -17.38
CA GLU A 294 -21.62 -22.54 -16.00
C GLU A 294 -21.87 -21.22 -15.27
N LEU A 295 -20.99 -20.23 -15.44
CA LEU A 295 -21.21 -18.87 -14.94
C LEU A 295 -22.53 -18.28 -15.48
N SER A 296 -22.84 -18.56 -16.74
CA SER A 296 -24.05 -18.05 -17.40
C SER A 296 -25.35 -18.61 -16.80
N THR A 297 -25.29 -19.75 -16.12
CA THR A 297 -26.47 -20.34 -15.45
C THR A 297 -26.86 -19.63 -14.17
N LEU A 298 -25.95 -18.85 -13.58
CA LEU A 298 -26.17 -18.13 -12.33
C LEU A 298 -26.92 -16.82 -12.60
N ASN A 299 -27.79 -16.46 -11.66
CA ASN A 299 -28.63 -15.25 -11.76
C ASN A 299 -28.27 -14.18 -10.74
N GLU A 300 -27.75 -14.57 -9.58
CA GLU A 300 -27.41 -13.67 -8.48
C GLU A 300 -25.99 -13.91 -7.97
N GLY A 301 -25.37 -12.85 -7.44
CA GLY A 301 -24.02 -12.94 -6.91
C GLY A 301 -23.87 -13.85 -5.70
N SER A 302 -24.95 -14.00 -4.92
CA SER A 302 -25.09 -14.95 -3.82
C SER A 302 -24.84 -16.40 -4.28
N GLU A 303 -25.43 -16.81 -5.40
CA GLU A 303 -25.27 -18.15 -5.97
C GLU A 303 -23.80 -18.44 -6.32
N LEU A 304 -23.08 -17.46 -6.89
CA LEU A 304 -21.65 -17.62 -7.18
C LEU A 304 -20.83 -17.75 -5.88
N ILE A 305 -21.17 -16.99 -4.84
CA ILE A 305 -20.47 -17.06 -3.56
C ILE A 305 -20.69 -18.42 -2.91
N GLU A 306 -21.92 -18.93 -2.88
CA GLU A 306 -22.25 -20.27 -2.38
C GLU A 306 -21.46 -21.33 -3.14
N LEU A 307 -21.42 -21.22 -4.47
CA LEU A 307 -20.67 -22.12 -5.34
C LEU A 307 -19.15 -22.11 -5.08
N ILE A 308 -18.58 -20.97 -4.71
CA ILE A 308 -17.16 -20.90 -4.33
C ILE A 308 -16.92 -21.62 -2.98
N ASP A 309 -17.90 -21.53 -2.07
CA ASP A 309 -17.82 -22.06 -0.71
C ASP A 309 -18.06 -23.57 -0.61
N GLU A 310 -18.76 -24.18 -1.60
CA GLU A 310 -18.86 -25.65 -1.79
C GLU A 310 -17.51 -26.34 -2.05
#